data_AF-A0A1M7CKA9-F1
#
_entry.id   AF-A0A1M7CKA9-F1
#
_cell.length_a   1.000
_cell.length_b   1.000
_cell.length_c   1.000
_cell.angle_alpha   90.00
_cell.angle_beta   90.00
_cell.angle_gamma   90.00
#
_symmetry.space_group_name_H-M   'P 1'
#
loop_
_entity.id
_entity.type
_entity.pdbx_description
1 polymer ?
#
loop_
_entity_poly.entity_id
_entity_poly.type
_entity_poly.pdbx_seq_one_letter_code
_entity_poly.pdbx_strand_id
1 'polypeptide(L)'
;MGGEVLLEQLAERVADLEAKVEAQEERGDRLEARVEELEDENEQLRAKLDEQEEQNQRVRASVSRIINDVREYSSEDGSSVDATSPNLVAEAANVGGELYDCIERSKENAGLLNFKTKRPESATVQEKYLNVLGRAEEKAQESGEDVVYLNYREVATHYGCAYNTDGYRVMEEMDERVPGVHYVDGHLANPEIDPTTKIKEKSIRVEWNHPDLRGWVRAHREG
;
A
#
# COMPACT_ATOMS: atom_id res chain seq x y z
N MET A 1 38.46 35.77 -22.19
CA MET A 1 38.26 34.32 -22.42
C MET A 1 37.48 33.65 -21.30
N GLY A 2 37.79 33.84 -20.00
CA GLY A 2 37.07 33.13 -18.93
C GLY A 2 35.57 33.49 -18.76
N GLY A 3 35.17 34.75 -18.99
CA GLY A 3 33.78 35.18 -18.81
C GLY A 3 32.81 34.68 -19.90
N GLU A 4 33.30 34.46 -21.12
CA GLU A 4 32.50 33.99 -22.25
C GLU A 4 32.19 32.50 -22.11
N VAL A 5 33.17 31.71 -21.67
CA VAL A 5 32.99 30.29 -21.34
C VAL A 5 32.01 30.08 -20.18
N LEU A 6 32.05 30.94 -19.16
CA LEU A 6 31.09 30.88 -18.05
C LEU A 6 29.67 31.23 -18.49
N LEU A 7 29.50 32.20 -19.39
CA LEU A 7 28.19 32.55 -19.95
C LEU A 7 27.61 31.41 -20.78
N GLU A 8 28.43 30.72 -21.56
CA GLU A 8 28.01 29.57 -22.37
C GLU A 8 27.57 28.39 -21.48
N GLN A 9 28.32 28.07 -20.42
CA GLN A 9 27.95 27.06 -19.44
C GLN A 9 26.66 27.40 -18.67
N LEU A 10 26.46 28.68 -18.34
CA LEU A 10 25.24 29.16 -17.70
C LEU A 10 24.04 29.04 -18.65
N ALA A 11 24.21 29.38 -19.93
CA ALA A 11 23.15 29.28 -20.94
C ALA A 11 22.71 27.82 -21.15
N GLU A 12 23.66 26.90 -21.24
CA GLU A 12 23.38 25.46 -21.35
C GLU A 12 22.61 24.95 -20.13
N ARG A 13 23.07 25.32 -18.93
CA ARG A 13 22.41 24.92 -17.68
C ARG A 13 21.02 25.53 -17.52
N VAL A 14 20.78 26.74 -18.04
CA VAL A 14 19.44 27.35 -18.06
C VAL A 14 18.52 26.58 -19.00
N ALA A 15 18.98 26.25 -20.21
CA ALA A 15 18.19 25.46 -21.17
C ALA A 15 17.82 24.08 -20.61
N ASP A 16 18.77 23.41 -19.94
CA ASP A 16 18.51 22.13 -19.25
C ASP A 16 17.46 22.25 -18.14
N LEU A 17 17.49 23.36 -17.39
CA LEU A 17 16.51 23.61 -16.33
C LEU A 17 15.12 23.93 -16.90
N GLU A 18 15.05 24.72 -17.97
CA GLU A 18 13.80 25.02 -18.68
C GLU A 18 13.13 23.73 -19.19
N ALA A 19 13.90 22.84 -19.83
CA ALA A 19 13.39 21.56 -20.30
C ALA A 19 12.91 20.65 -19.15
N LYS A 20 13.60 20.68 -17.99
CA LYS A 20 13.18 19.94 -16.80
C LYS A 20 11.89 20.50 -16.19
N VAL A 21 11.72 21.82 -16.19
CA VAL A 21 10.50 22.47 -15.71
C VAL A 21 9.32 22.09 -16.59
N GLU A 22 9.46 22.18 -17.92
CA GLU A 22 8.42 21.80 -18.88
C GLU A 22 7.99 20.32 -18.68
N ALA A 23 8.95 19.41 -18.54
CA ALA A 23 8.66 18.00 -18.28
C ALA A 23 7.95 17.75 -16.93
N GLN A 24 8.20 18.59 -15.91
CA GLN A 24 7.49 18.51 -14.63
C GLN A 24 6.08 19.09 -14.72
N GLU A 25 5.88 20.16 -15.48
CA GLU A 25 4.55 20.73 -15.76
C GLU A 25 3.67 19.71 -16.47
N GLU A 26 4.15 19.06 -17.55
CA GLU A 26 3.42 18.00 -18.24
C GLU A 26 3.07 16.81 -17.34
N ARG A 27 3.99 16.45 -16.44
CA ARG A 27 3.75 15.40 -15.43
C ARG A 27 2.71 15.83 -14.42
N GLY A 28 2.71 17.11 -14.03
CA GLY A 28 1.70 17.74 -13.17
C GLY A 28 0.31 17.62 -13.78
N ASP A 29 0.15 18.06 -15.02
CA ASP A 29 -1.12 18.01 -15.76
C ASP A 29 -1.66 16.56 -15.86
N ARG A 30 -0.78 15.60 -16.13
CA ARG A 30 -1.17 14.18 -16.18
C ARG A 30 -1.63 13.66 -14.82
N LEU A 31 -0.98 14.07 -13.74
CA LEU A 31 -1.37 13.66 -12.39
C LEU A 31 -2.69 14.29 -11.96
N GLU A 32 -2.92 15.55 -12.30
CA GLU A 32 -4.19 16.25 -12.03
C GLU A 32 -5.35 15.54 -12.73
N ALA A 33 -5.22 15.26 -14.03
CA ALA A 33 -6.23 14.51 -14.78
C ALA A 33 -6.49 13.10 -14.20
N ARG A 34 -5.46 12.44 -13.67
CA ARG A 34 -5.61 11.12 -13.04
C ARG A 34 -6.30 11.21 -11.67
N VAL A 35 -6.10 12.30 -10.94
CA VAL A 35 -6.81 12.55 -9.67
C VAL A 35 -8.29 12.78 -9.95
N GLU A 36 -8.64 13.60 -10.92
CA GLU A 36 -10.04 13.83 -11.32
C GLU A 36 -10.75 12.52 -11.69
N GLU A 37 -10.11 11.68 -12.52
CA GLU A 37 -10.66 10.36 -12.89
C GLU A 37 -10.90 9.46 -11.66
N LEU A 38 -9.98 9.47 -10.70
CA LEU A 38 -10.11 8.68 -9.47
C LEU A 38 -11.19 9.25 -8.53
N GLU A 39 -11.41 10.56 -8.53
CA GLU A 39 -12.49 11.19 -7.77
C GLU A 39 -13.86 10.79 -8.32
N ASP A 40 -14.02 10.82 -9.64
CA ASP A 40 -15.22 10.36 -10.35
C ASP A 40 -15.50 8.87 -10.09
N GLU A 41 -14.48 8.02 -10.16
CA GLU A 41 -14.61 6.59 -9.83
C GLU A 41 -15.05 6.37 -8.37
N ASN A 42 -14.51 7.15 -7.43
CA ASN A 42 -14.89 7.05 -6.02
C ASN A 42 -16.33 7.49 -5.78
N GLU A 43 -16.79 8.55 -6.44
CA GLU A 43 -18.19 8.98 -6.34
C GLU A 43 -19.15 7.90 -6.85
N GLN A 44 -18.83 7.28 -7.99
CA GLN A 44 -19.61 6.17 -8.53
C GLN A 44 -19.63 4.95 -7.59
N LEU A 45 -18.50 4.62 -6.95
CA LEU A 45 -18.42 3.53 -5.99
C LEU A 45 -19.26 3.82 -4.73
N ARG A 46 -19.26 5.06 -4.24
CA ARG A 46 -20.10 5.47 -3.11
C ARG A 46 -21.59 5.34 -3.45
N ALA A 47 -22.00 5.80 -4.63
CA ALA A 47 -23.39 5.67 -5.07
C ALA A 47 -23.85 4.21 -5.17
N LYS A 48 -22.98 3.31 -5.67
CA LYS A 48 -23.25 1.86 -5.70
C LYS A 48 -23.35 1.25 -4.31
N LEU A 49 -22.51 1.71 -3.37
CA LEU A 49 -22.56 1.25 -1.98
C LEU A 49 -23.89 1.64 -1.33
N ASP A 50 -24.33 2.88 -1.50
CA ASP A 50 -25.61 3.36 -0.98
C ASP A 50 -26.79 2.55 -1.55
N GLU A 51 -26.79 2.25 -2.85
CA GLU A 51 -27.80 1.40 -3.49
C GLU A 51 -27.83 -0.02 -2.88
N GLN A 52 -26.66 -0.62 -2.63
CA GLN A 52 -26.56 -1.92 -2.00
C GLN A 52 -27.04 -1.91 -0.55
N GLU A 53 -26.74 -0.85 0.21
CA GLU A 53 -27.22 -0.69 1.58
C GLU A 53 -28.75 -0.60 1.62
N GLU A 54 -29.36 0.19 0.74
CA GLU A 54 -30.82 0.24 0.61
C GLU A 54 -31.43 -1.13 0.26
N GLN A 55 -30.84 -1.83 -0.72
CA GLN A 55 -31.31 -3.16 -1.11
C GLN A 55 -31.24 -4.13 0.07
N ASN A 56 -30.14 -4.10 0.84
CA ASN A 56 -29.96 -4.94 2.02
C ASN A 56 -31.02 -4.63 3.09
N GLN A 57 -31.31 -3.35 3.35
CA GLN A 57 -32.37 -2.94 4.27
C GLN A 57 -33.75 -3.46 3.82
N ARG A 58 -34.07 -3.38 2.52
CA ARG A 58 -35.33 -3.92 1.97
C ARG A 58 -35.41 -5.44 2.14
N VAL A 59 -34.33 -6.15 1.86
CA VAL A 59 -34.26 -7.61 2.03
C VAL A 59 -34.46 -7.98 3.51
N ARG A 60 -33.77 -7.31 4.44
CA ARG A 60 -33.93 -7.53 5.89
C ARG A 60 -35.37 -7.32 6.35
N ALA A 61 -36.03 -6.26 5.86
CA ALA A 61 -37.43 -6.00 6.18
C ALA A 61 -38.37 -7.10 5.64
N SER A 62 -38.14 -7.57 4.41
CA SER A 62 -38.92 -8.67 3.81
C SER A 62 -38.73 -9.97 4.57
N VAL A 63 -37.49 -10.32 4.91
CA VAL A 63 -37.17 -11.53 5.69
C VAL A 63 -37.84 -11.47 7.07
N SER A 64 -37.79 -10.31 7.75
CA SER A 64 -38.45 -10.12 9.04
C SER A 64 -39.97 -10.34 8.95
N ARG A 65 -40.60 -9.85 7.87
CA ARG A 65 -42.03 -10.09 7.61
C ARG A 65 -42.31 -11.59 7.43
N ILE A 66 -41.54 -12.27 6.58
CA ILE A 66 -41.70 -13.71 6.34
C ILE A 66 -41.53 -14.51 7.63
N ILE A 67 -40.55 -14.19 8.47
CA ILE A 67 -40.35 -14.85 9.77
C ILE A 67 -41.59 -14.70 10.65
N ASN A 68 -42.20 -13.51 10.69
CA ASN A 68 -43.42 -13.29 11.45
C ASN A 68 -44.60 -14.06 10.85
N ASP A 69 -44.78 -14.01 9.52
CA ASP A 69 -45.85 -14.75 8.83
C ASP A 69 -45.73 -16.26 9.07
N VAL A 70 -44.51 -16.81 9.06
CA VAL A 70 -44.23 -18.23 9.34
C VAL A 70 -44.47 -18.57 10.82
N ARG A 71 -44.13 -17.68 11.76
CA ARG A 71 -44.43 -17.88 13.20
C ARG A 71 -45.93 -17.86 13.49
N GLU A 72 -46.68 -16.99 12.80
CA GLU A 72 -48.12 -16.88 12.94
C GLU A 72 -48.86 -17.99 12.19
N TYR A 73 -48.18 -18.67 11.25
CA TYR A 73 -48.70 -19.85 10.56
C TYR A 73 -48.91 -21.01 11.55
N SER A 74 -50.16 -21.20 11.96
CA SER A 74 -50.61 -22.38 12.68
C SER A 74 -51.20 -23.36 11.67
N SER A 75 -50.74 -24.61 11.69
CA SER A 75 -51.32 -25.65 10.82
C SER A 75 -52.73 -26.04 11.31
N GLU A 76 -53.53 -26.67 10.44
CA GLU A 76 -54.89 -27.13 10.76
C GLU A 76 -54.94 -28.14 11.94
N ASP A 77 -53.81 -28.73 12.33
CA ASP A 77 -53.71 -29.66 13.47
C ASP A 77 -53.34 -28.98 14.81
N GLY A 78 -53.13 -27.66 14.81
CA GLY A 78 -52.76 -26.87 16.00
C GLY A 78 -51.27 -26.88 16.33
N SER A 79 -50.42 -27.51 15.51
CA SER A 79 -48.96 -27.35 15.60
C SER A 79 -48.56 -25.98 15.04
N SER A 80 -47.97 -25.15 15.90
CA SER A 80 -47.21 -23.99 15.46
C SER A 80 -45.78 -24.41 15.15
N VAL A 81 -45.10 -23.67 14.28
CA VAL A 81 -43.65 -23.79 14.12
C VAL A 81 -43.03 -23.26 15.42
N ASP A 82 -42.87 -24.14 16.40
CA ASP A 82 -42.26 -23.81 17.68
C ASP A 82 -40.86 -23.22 17.44
N ALA A 83 -40.57 -22.08 18.06
CA ALA A 83 -39.30 -21.37 17.95
C ALA A 83 -38.09 -22.23 18.41
N THR A 84 -38.37 -23.37 19.03
CA THR A 84 -37.41 -24.40 19.46
C THR A 84 -37.14 -25.50 18.43
N SER A 85 -37.69 -25.41 17.22
CA SER A 85 -37.43 -26.39 16.15
C SER A 85 -35.92 -26.50 15.89
N PRO A 86 -35.29 -27.68 16.04
CA PRO A 86 -33.85 -27.86 15.93
C PRO A 86 -33.27 -27.39 14.59
N ASN A 87 -34.06 -27.47 13.52
CA ASN A 87 -33.64 -27.04 12.19
C ASN A 87 -33.54 -25.50 12.07
N LEU A 88 -34.47 -24.75 12.66
CA LEU A 88 -34.42 -23.28 12.66
C LEU A 88 -33.26 -22.75 13.50
N VAL A 89 -32.95 -23.42 14.62
CA VAL A 89 -31.81 -23.08 15.47
C VAL A 89 -30.48 -23.34 14.73
N ALA A 90 -30.38 -24.46 14.01
CA ALA A 90 -29.19 -24.79 13.23
C ALA A 90 -28.98 -23.82 12.05
N GLU A 91 -30.06 -23.45 11.35
CA GLU A 91 -30.00 -22.54 10.20
C GLU A 91 -29.68 -21.10 10.64
N ALA A 92 -30.26 -20.64 11.75
CA ALA A 92 -29.92 -19.35 12.35
C ALA A 92 -28.45 -19.27 12.81
N ALA A 93 -27.90 -20.37 13.34
CA ALA A 93 -26.49 -20.45 13.73
C ALA A 93 -25.56 -20.37 12.51
N ASN A 94 -25.88 -21.06 11.42
CA ASN A 94 -25.11 -21.01 10.18
C ASN A 94 -25.13 -19.60 9.56
N VAL A 95 -26.30 -19.00 9.42
CA VAL A 95 -26.44 -17.63 8.88
C VAL A 95 -25.74 -16.61 9.77
N GLY A 96 -25.79 -16.79 11.10
CA GLY A 96 -25.03 -15.98 12.05
C GLY A 96 -23.52 -16.08 11.86
N GLY A 97 -23.00 -17.28 11.60
CA GLY A 97 -21.59 -17.51 11.28
C GLY A 97 -21.16 -16.84 9.98
N GLU A 98 -21.94 -17.01 8.90
CA GLU A 98 -21.65 -16.37 7.61
C GLU A 98 -21.66 -14.84 7.69
N LEU A 99 -22.59 -14.26 8.46
CA LEU A 99 -22.63 -12.82 8.72
C LEU A 99 -21.42 -12.33 9.52
N TYR A 100 -20.99 -13.10 10.52
CA TYR A 100 -19.80 -12.79 11.30
C TYR A 100 -18.54 -12.77 10.41
N ASP A 101 -18.36 -13.79 9.57
CA ASP A 101 -17.23 -13.87 8.64
C ASP A 101 -17.26 -12.77 7.57
N CYS A 102 -18.46 -12.34 7.16
CA CYS A 102 -18.63 -11.20 6.26
C CYS A 102 -18.24 -9.87 6.94
N ILE A 103 -18.66 -9.69 8.20
CA ILE A 103 -18.34 -8.50 8.99
C ILE A 103 -16.84 -8.43 9.30
N GLU A 104 -16.19 -9.55 9.66
CA GLU A 104 -14.74 -9.58 9.90
C GLU A 104 -13.95 -9.26 8.62
N ARG A 105 -14.31 -9.86 7.47
CA ARG A 105 -13.72 -9.48 6.18
C ARG A 105 -13.95 -8.01 5.82
N SER A 106 -15.13 -7.48 6.13
CA SER A 106 -15.43 -6.05 5.93
C SER A 106 -14.60 -5.15 6.84
N LYS A 107 -14.37 -5.54 8.11
CA LYS A 107 -13.48 -4.82 9.02
C LYS A 107 -12.02 -4.87 8.57
N GLU A 108 -11.54 -6.01 8.07
CA GLU A 108 -10.21 -6.12 7.48
C GLU A 108 -10.08 -5.20 6.26
N ASN A 109 -11.06 -5.21 5.36
CA ASN A 109 -11.12 -4.32 4.20
C ASN A 109 -11.23 -2.84 4.60
N ALA A 110 -12.01 -2.51 5.62
CA ALA A 110 -12.09 -1.17 6.19
C ALA A 110 -10.78 -0.79 6.90
N GLY A 111 -10.03 -1.75 7.45
CA GLY A 111 -8.66 -1.58 7.93
C GLY A 111 -7.70 -1.19 6.81
N LEU A 112 -7.83 -1.80 5.63
CA LEU A 112 -7.11 -1.41 4.42
C LEU A 112 -7.52 -0.01 3.92
N LEU A 113 -8.78 0.38 4.10
CA LEU A 113 -9.24 1.75 3.83
C LEU A 113 -8.78 2.74 4.91
N ASN A 114 -8.61 2.30 6.16
CA ASN A 114 -8.09 3.12 7.25
C ASN A 114 -6.59 3.41 7.14
N PHE A 115 -5.85 2.66 6.30
CA PHE A 115 -4.54 3.09 5.81
C PHE A 115 -4.60 4.40 4.99
N LYS A 116 -5.74 4.73 4.35
CA LYS A 116 -5.93 6.04 3.70
C LYS A 116 -6.27 7.15 4.68
N THR A 117 -7.00 6.88 5.77
CA THR A 117 -7.36 7.91 6.78
C THR A 117 -6.22 8.20 7.77
N LYS A 118 -5.28 7.27 7.93
CA LYS A 118 -3.96 7.52 8.53
C LYS A 118 -2.87 7.63 7.46
N ARG A 119 -3.15 8.31 6.34
CA ARG A 119 -2.05 8.94 5.61
C ARG A 119 -1.51 10.02 6.56
N PRO A 120 -0.29 9.91 7.13
CA PRO A 120 0.43 11.15 7.37
C PRO A 120 0.40 11.91 6.04
N GLU A 121 0.10 13.21 6.08
CA GLU A 121 0.13 14.12 4.92
C GLU A 121 1.14 13.59 3.92
N SER A 122 0.66 13.15 2.74
CA SER A 122 1.35 12.17 1.88
C SER A 122 2.87 12.28 1.99
N ALA A 123 3.46 11.40 2.82
CA ALA A 123 4.90 11.44 3.05
C ALA A 123 5.58 11.49 1.69
N THR A 124 6.42 12.50 1.48
CA THR A 124 7.11 12.66 0.20
C THR A 124 7.81 11.34 -0.16
N VAL A 125 8.02 11.08 -1.45
CA VAL A 125 8.73 9.84 -1.88
C VAL A 125 10.07 9.72 -1.13
N GLN A 126 10.69 10.86 -0.83
CA GLN A 126 11.90 11.02 -0.03
C GLN A 126 11.72 10.59 1.43
N GLU A 127 10.64 11.01 2.12
CA GLU A 127 10.33 10.51 3.48
C GLU A 127 10.12 9.00 3.52
N LYS A 128 9.52 8.43 2.47
CA LYS A 128 9.35 6.98 2.39
C LYS A 128 10.68 6.25 2.18
N TYR A 129 11.59 6.81 1.39
CA TYR A 129 12.97 6.30 1.30
C TYR A 129 13.67 6.40 2.65
N LEU A 130 13.49 7.50 3.38
CA LEU A 130 14.07 7.67 4.71
C LEU A 130 13.56 6.63 5.71
N ASN A 131 12.31 6.18 5.61
CA ASN A 131 11.79 5.09 6.45
C ASN A 131 12.46 3.74 6.13
N VAL A 132 12.66 3.43 4.84
CA VAL A 132 13.38 2.22 4.41
C VAL A 132 14.85 2.29 4.86
N LEU A 133 15.49 3.44 4.68
CA LEU A 133 16.85 3.68 5.16
C LEU A 133 16.93 3.66 6.69
N GLY A 134 15.92 4.13 7.42
CA GLY A 134 15.85 4.01 8.87
C GLY A 134 15.92 2.55 9.32
N ARG A 135 15.20 1.66 8.63
CA ARG A 135 15.32 0.22 8.89
C ARG A 135 16.70 -0.34 8.58
N ALA A 136 17.34 0.10 7.48
CA ALA A 136 18.71 -0.30 7.17
C ALA A 136 19.70 0.22 8.23
N GLU A 137 19.46 1.41 8.80
CA GLU A 137 20.30 2.01 9.84
C GLU A 137 20.20 1.21 11.14
N GLU A 138 18.97 0.85 11.56
CA GLU A 138 18.74 -0.04 12.70
C GLU A 138 19.43 -1.39 12.51
N LYS A 139 19.28 -2.01 11.33
CA LYS A 139 19.89 -3.31 11.02
C LYS A 139 21.42 -3.24 11.05
N ALA A 140 22.01 -2.14 10.59
CA ALA A 140 23.45 -1.90 10.64
C ALA A 140 23.94 -1.72 12.09
N GLN A 141 23.16 -1.05 12.94
CA GLN A 141 23.45 -0.93 14.37
C GLN A 141 23.33 -2.27 15.10
N GLU A 142 22.36 -3.11 14.72
CA GLU A 142 22.15 -4.45 15.28
C GLU A 142 23.27 -5.43 14.89
N SER A 143 23.71 -5.42 13.63
CA SER A 143 24.76 -6.33 13.13
C SER A 143 26.18 -5.80 13.38
N GLY A 144 26.34 -4.48 13.55
CA GLY A 144 27.64 -3.83 13.57
C GLY A 144 28.32 -3.76 12.19
N GLU A 145 27.58 -3.99 11.12
CA GLU A 145 28.08 -3.99 9.74
C GLU A 145 27.73 -2.67 9.03
N ASP A 146 28.68 -2.14 8.26
CA ASP A 146 28.47 -0.94 7.43
C ASP A 146 27.65 -1.23 6.16
N VAL A 147 27.43 -2.50 5.83
CA VAL A 147 26.67 -2.94 4.65
C VAL A 147 25.56 -3.85 5.11
N VAL A 148 24.32 -3.53 4.75
CA VAL A 148 23.16 -4.35 5.11
C VAL A 148 22.26 -4.62 3.93
N TYR A 149 21.49 -5.70 4.03
CA TYR A 149 20.55 -6.11 2.99
C TYR A 149 19.12 -6.05 3.52
N LEU A 150 18.22 -5.45 2.74
CA LEU A 150 16.79 -5.46 3.01
C LEU A 150 16.06 -6.22 1.91
N ASN A 151 15.29 -7.23 2.30
CA ASN A 151 14.47 -7.99 1.36
C ASN A 151 13.19 -7.22 0.97
N TYR A 152 12.45 -7.75 -0.01
CA TYR A 152 11.25 -7.07 -0.53
C TYR A 152 10.17 -6.82 0.50
N ARG A 153 10.04 -7.69 1.49
CA ARG A 153 9.03 -7.55 2.52
C ARG A 153 9.42 -6.43 3.50
N GLU A 154 10.69 -6.36 3.87
CA GLU A 154 11.24 -5.26 4.67
C GLU A 154 11.05 -3.92 3.94
N VAL A 155 11.45 -3.83 2.67
CA VAL A 155 11.30 -2.61 1.86
C VAL A 155 9.84 -2.21 1.74
N ALA A 156 8.94 -3.14 1.39
CA ALA A 156 7.52 -2.83 1.23
C ALA A 156 6.86 -2.36 2.54
N THR A 157 7.23 -2.98 3.66
CA THR A 157 6.71 -2.62 4.99
C THR A 157 7.12 -1.21 5.38
N HIS A 158 8.40 -0.86 5.25
CA HIS A 158 8.90 0.45 5.68
C HIS A 158 8.60 1.57 4.67
N TYR A 159 8.44 1.24 3.39
CA TYR A 159 7.97 2.19 2.37
C TYR A 159 6.46 2.47 2.48
N GLY A 160 5.69 1.53 3.04
CA GLY A 160 4.24 1.63 3.17
C GLY A 160 3.47 1.30 1.88
N CYS A 161 3.95 0.35 1.08
CA CYS A 161 3.21 -0.16 -0.07
C CYS A 161 2.51 -1.49 0.25
N ALA A 162 1.30 -1.68 -0.31
CA ALA A 162 0.40 -2.79 0.05
C ALA A 162 0.68 -4.09 -0.72
N TYR A 163 1.44 -4.05 -1.83
CA TYR A 163 1.61 -5.19 -2.73
C TYR A 163 3.07 -5.57 -2.96
N ASN A 164 3.31 -6.87 -3.16
CA ASN A 164 4.64 -7.45 -3.42
C ASN A 164 5.32 -6.88 -4.68
N THR A 165 4.53 -6.56 -5.71
CA THR A 165 5.02 -5.95 -6.97
C THR A 165 5.51 -4.52 -6.76
N ASP A 166 4.89 -3.78 -5.84
CA ASP A 166 5.28 -2.41 -5.53
C ASP A 166 6.60 -2.38 -4.76
N GLY A 167 6.88 -3.39 -3.93
CA GLY A 167 8.16 -3.52 -3.22
C GLY A 167 9.35 -3.63 -4.18
N TYR A 168 9.26 -4.46 -5.22
CA TYR A 168 10.33 -4.59 -6.22
C TYR A 168 10.55 -3.28 -7.00
N ARG A 169 9.47 -2.62 -7.42
CA ARG A 169 9.55 -1.33 -8.11
C ARG A 169 10.24 -0.27 -7.24
N VAL A 170 9.93 -0.24 -5.94
CA VAL A 170 10.55 0.68 -4.99
C VAL A 170 12.04 0.41 -4.85
N MET A 171 12.45 -0.86 -4.86
CA MET A 171 13.88 -1.18 -4.80
C MET A 171 14.65 -0.67 -6.03
N GLU A 172 14.11 -0.89 -7.23
CA GLU A 172 14.68 -0.37 -8.49
C GLU A 172 14.74 1.16 -8.45
N GLU A 173 13.67 1.81 -7.97
CA GLU A 173 13.60 3.26 -7.84
C GLU A 173 14.61 3.82 -6.83
N MET A 174 14.86 3.11 -5.72
CA MET A 174 15.83 3.53 -4.71
C MET A 174 17.29 3.34 -5.18
N ASP A 175 17.59 2.28 -5.94
CA ASP A 175 18.91 2.09 -6.58
C ASP A 175 19.26 3.23 -7.54
N GLU A 176 18.27 3.72 -8.29
CA GLU A 176 18.47 4.85 -9.21
C GLU A 176 18.66 6.20 -8.50
N ARG A 177 18.06 6.39 -7.31
CA ARG A 177 17.86 7.72 -6.72
C ARG A 177 18.58 7.96 -5.39
N VAL A 178 18.99 6.90 -4.70
CA VAL A 178 19.63 6.99 -3.38
C VAL A 178 21.08 6.52 -3.49
N PRO A 179 22.07 7.41 -3.31
CA PRO A 179 23.47 7.04 -3.35
C PRO A 179 23.79 5.92 -2.34
N GLY A 180 24.56 4.91 -2.74
CA GLY A 180 24.95 3.80 -1.86
C GLY A 180 23.84 2.77 -1.59
N VAL A 181 22.71 2.85 -2.29
CA VAL A 181 21.70 1.79 -2.34
C VAL A 181 21.84 1.07 -3.67
N HIS A 182 21.90 -0.26 -3.64
CA HIS A 182 22.05 -1.10 -4.83
C HIS A 182 21.02 -2.20 -4.88
N TYR A 183 20.32 -2.31 -5.99
CA TYR A 183 19.42 -3.41 -6.23
C TYR A 183 20.21 -4.68 -6.57
N VAL A 184 20.01 -5.75 -5.80
CA VAL A 184 20.78 -6.99 -5.94
C VAL A 184 19.88 -8.23 -5.97
N ASP A 185 20.20 -9.14 -6.89
CA ASP A 185 19.60 -10.48 -6.88
C ASP A 185 20.14 -11.29 -5.67
N GLY A 186 19.28 -12.09 -5.06
CA GLY A 186 19.50 -12.71 -3.73
C GLY A 186 20.75 -13.56 -3.55
N HIS A 187 21.46 -13.90 -4.62
CA HIS A 187 22.73 -14.64 -4.56
C HIS A 187 23.88 -13.75 -4.03
N LEU A 188 23.73 -12.42 -4.08
CA LEU A 188 24.73 -11.45 -3.62
C LEU A 188 24.45 -10.89 -2.21
N ALA A 189 23.31 -11.27 -1.61
CA ALA A 189 22.85 -10.76 -0.31
C ALA A 189 23.28 -11.63 0.88
N ASN A 190 23.82 -12.83 0.63
CA ASN A 190 24.33 -13.70 1.69
C ASN A 190 25.57 -14.46 1.20
N PRO A 191 26.79 -14.08 1.63
CA PRO A 191 28.03 -14.75 1.20
C PRO A 191 28.18 -16.19 1.72
N GLU A 192 27.32 -16.63 2.65
CA GLU A 192 27.34 -17.99 3.21
C GLU A 192 26.52 -19.00 2.41
N ILE A 193 25.73 -18.56 1.41
CA ILE A 193 24.88 -19.46 0.62
C ILE A 193 25.55 -19.85 -0.70
N ASP A 194 25.51 -21.15 -1.02
CA ASP A 194 26.05 -21.72 -2.26
C ASP A 194 25.48 -20.98 -3.50
N PRO A 195 26.35 -20.44 -4.38
CA PRO A 195 25.96 -19.67 -5.57
C PRO A 195 25.13 -20.46 -6.60
N THR A 196 24.97 -21.78 -6.42
CA THR A 196 24.10 -22.63 -7.25
C THR A 196 22.66 -22.76 -6.73
N THR A 197 22.39 -22.28 -5.51
CA THR A 197 21.04 -22.30 -4.91
C THR A 197 20.20 -21.18 -5.50
N LYS A 198 19.18 -21.52 -6.30
CA LYS A 198 18.25 -20.54 -6.88
C LYS A 198 17.42 -19.84 -5.81
N ILE A 199 17.97 -18.80 -5.19
CA ILE A 199 17.21 -17.88 -4.34
C ILE A 199 16.50 -16.89 -5.25
N LYS A 200 15.17 -16.94 -5.27
CA LYS A 200 14.32 -16.03 -6.07
C LYS A 200 14.09 -14.66 -5.42
N GLU A 201 14.58 -14.45 -4.21
CA GLU A 201 14.29 -13.26 -3.42
C GLU A 201 15.31 -12.15 -3.74
N LYS A 202 14.82 -11.03 -4.28
CA LYS A 202 15.63 -9.84 -4.60
C LYS A 202 15.68 -8.92 -3.38
N SER A 203 16.76 -8.16 -3.23
CA SER A 203 17.01 -7.29 -2.07
C SER A 203 17.65 -5.97 -2.51
N ILE A 204 17.62 -4.96 -1.63
CA ILE A 204 18.55 -3.82 -1.72
C ILE A 204 19.73 -4.05 -0.79
N ARG A 205 20.93 -3.73 -1.28
CA ARG A 205 22.17 -3.60 -0.50
C ARG A 205 22.34 -2.12 -0.18
N VAL A 206 22.49 -1.79 1.10
CA VAL A 206 22.69 -0.41 1.57
C VAL A 206 24.08 -0.30 2.18
N GLU A 207 24.89 0.60 1.64
CA GLU A 207 26.27 0.85 2.06
C GLU A 207 26.37 2.14 2.90
N TRP A 208 26.30 2.02 4.23
CA TRP A 208 26.32 3.16 5.17
C TRP A 208 27.64 3.92 5.23
N ASN A 209 28.71 3.31 4.72
CA ASN A 209 30.01 3.94 4.53
C ASN A 209 30.12 4.70 3.19
N HIS A 210 29.11 4.63 2.31
CA HIS A 210 29.10 5.37 1.07
C HIS A 210 29.17 6.88 1.36
N PRO A 211 30.14 7.62 0.78
CA PRO A 211 30.43 9.01 1.15
C PRO A 211 29.21 9.93 1.00
N ASP A 212 28.38 9.65 -0.01
CA ASP A 212 27.23 10.50 -0.34
C ASP A 212 25.93 10.09 0.35
N LEU A 213 25.80 8.85 0.86
CA LEU A 213 24.55 8.36 1.45
C LEU A 213 24.21 9.13 2.74
N ARG A 214 25.21 9.33 3.62
CA ARG A 214 25.01 10.07 4.87
C ARG A 214 24.67 11.54 4.63
N GLY A 215 25.25 12.14 3.59
CA GLY A 215 24.93 13.51 3.16
C GLY A 215 23.50 13.60 2.63
N TRP A 216 23.10 12.64 1.79
CA TRP A 216 21.75 12.53 1.24
C TRP A 216 20.70 12.38 2.35
N VAL A 217 20.92 11.50 3.33
CA VAL A 217 19.99 11.29 4.46
C VAL A 217 19.81 12.56 5.29
N ARG A 218 20.88 13.31 5.57
CA ARG A 218 20.77 14.58 6.33
C ARG A 218 20.02 15.64 5.54
N ALA A 219 20.36 15.82 4.26
CA ALA A 219 19.74 16.83 3.41
C ALA A 219 18.22 16.65 3.28
N HIS A 220 17.73 15.40 3.33
CA HIS A 220 16.30 15.08 3.20
C HIS A 220 15.58 14.91 4.55
N ARG A 221 16.30 14.90 5.69
CA ARG A 221 15.70 14.94 7.04
C ARG A 221 15.47 16.37 7.55
N GLU A 222 16.16 17.35 6.98
CA GLU A 222 16.19 18.76 7.43
C GLU A 222 15.43 19.74 6.51
N GLY A 223 14.87 19.26 5.40
CA GLY A 223 14.04 20.04 4.46
C GLY A 223 12.56 19.75 4.62
#